data_AF-A0A378FUV9-F1
#
_entry.id   AF-A0A378FUV9-F1
#
_cell.length_a   1.000
_cell.length_b   1.000
_cell.length_c   1.000
_cell.angle_alpha   90.00
_cell.angle_beta   90.00
_cell.angle_gamma   90.00
#
_symmetry.space_group_name_H-M   'P 1'
#
loop_
_entity.id
_entity.type
_entity.pdbx_description
1 polymer ?
#
loop_
_entity_poly.entity_id
_entity_poly.type
_entity_poly.pdbx_seq_one_letter_code
_entity_poly.pdbx_strand_id
1 'polypeptide(L)' 'MLVVADISGEIAHPRAVCERYYSLMTQYRDIHWVFMVSDSLYPLAVELLIRPESSLISESEPVNRLIEVICAGSRGG' A
#
# COMPACT_ATOMS: atom_id res chain seq x y z
N MET A 1 14.13 2.46 1.57
CA MET A 1 13.70 2.54 0.14
C MET A 1 12.19 2.71 0.09
N LEU A 2 11.61 3.27 -0.97
CA LEU A 2 10.16 3.43 -1.11
C LEU A 2 9.65 2.68 -2.34
N VAL A 3 8.55 1.97 -2.21
CA VAL A 3 7.82 1.35 -3.34
C VAL A 3 6.38 1.85 -3.33
N VAL A 4 5.93 2.35 -4.48
CA VAL A 4 4.51 2.65 -4.72
C VAL A 4 3.96 1.55 -5.61
N ALA A 5 2.94 0.83 -5.12
CA ALA A 5 2.29 -0.25 -5.84
C ALA A 5 0.83 0.10 -6.08
N ASP A 6 0.44 0.18 -7.35
CA ASP A 6 -0.96 0.32 -7.74
C ASP A 6 -1.58 -1.07 -7.88
N ILE A 7 -2.56 -1.36 -7.02
CA ILE A 7 -3.35 -2.59 -7.01
C ILE A 7 -4.85 -2.30 -7.15
N SER A 8 -5.21 -1.07 -7.55
CA SER A 8 -6.61 -0.65 -7.73
C SER A 8 -7.35 -1.49 -8.77
N GLY A 9 -6.67 -1.88 -9.85
CA GLY A 9 -7.23 -2.69 -10.95
C GLY A 9 -7.32 -4.20 -10.70
N GLU A 10 -6.87 -4.71 -9.54
CA GLU A 10 -6.77 -6.14 -9.27
C GLU A 10 -8.07 -6.74 -8.70
N ILE A 11 -9.02 -7.06 -9.60
CA ILE A 11 -10.39 -7.44 -9.21
C ILE A 11 -10.59 -8.97 -9.15
N ALA A 12 -9.81 -9.75 -9.91
CA ALA A 12 -10.07 -11.19 -10.06
C ALA A 12 -9.73 -12.01 -8.81
N HIS A 13 -8.64 -11.68 -8.12
CA HIS A 13 -8.17 -12.42 -6.93
C HIS A 13 -7.60 -11.48 -5.86
N PRO A 14 -8.44 -10.59 -5.29
CA PRO A 14 -7.98 -9.51 -4.41
C PRO A 14 -7.19 -10.01 -3.20
N ARG A 15 -7.62 -11.14 -2.60
CA ARG A 15 -6.93 -11.77 -1.46
C ARG A 15 -5.54 -12.30 -1.83
N ALA A 16 -5.42 -13.00 -2.95
CA ALA A 16 -4.14 -13.57 -3.38
C ALA A 16 -3.11 -12.46 -3.67
N VAL A 17 -3.57 -11.33 -4.22
CA VAL A 17 -2.72 -10.15 -4.44
C VAL A 17 -2.25 -9.56 -3.11
N CYS A 18 -3.15 -9.33 -2.14
CA CYS A 18 -2.77 -8.85 -0.81
C CYS A 18 -1.81 -9.81 -0.09
N GLU A 19 -2.04 -11.12 -0.12
CA GLU A 19 -1.17 -12.12 0.50
C GLU A 19 0.24 -12.14 -0.14
N ARG A 20 0.32 -11.94 -1.45
CA ARG A 20 1.60 -11.82 -2.16
C ARG A 20 2.38 -10.58 -1.71
N TYR A 21 1.72 -9.42 -1.62
CA TYR A 21 2.37 -8.20 -1.16
C TYR A 21 2.72 -8.25 0.33
N TYR A 22 1.90 -8.89 1.15
CA TYR A 22 2.24 -9.18 2.55
C TYR A 22 3.53 -10.00 2.66
N SER A 23 3.66 -11.05 1.84
CA SER A 23 4.87 -11.88 1.80
C SER A 23 6.11 -11.07 1.38
N LEU A 24 5.98 -10.18 0.39
CA LEU A 24 7.07 -9.31 -0.03
C LEU A 24 7.48 -8.30 1.06
N MET A 25 6.51 -7.66 1.70
CA MET A 25 6.75 -6.69 2.77
C MET A 25 7.40 -7.35 4.00
N THR A 26 7.06 -8.61 4.31
CA THR A 26 7.70 -9.34 5.41
C THR A 26 9.15 -9.76 5.09
N GLN A 27 9.44 -10.01 3.81
CA GLN A 27 10.78 -10.31 3.30
C GLN A 27 11.69 -9.07 3.23
N TYR A 28 11.15 -7.93 2.79
CA TYR A 28 11.87 -6.67 2.60
C TYR A 28 11.41 -5.60 3.59
N ARG A 29 11.92 -5.68 4.82
CA ARG A 29 11.48 -4.82 5.95
C ARG A 29 12.03 -3.39 5.92
N ASP A 30 13.04 -3.12 5.10
CA ASP A 30 13.68 -1.82 4.91
C ASP A 30 13.00 -0.97 3.81
N ILE A 31 11.94 -1.51 3.20
CA ILE A 31 11.11 -0.83 2.22
C ILE A 31 9.87 -0.28 2.90
N HIS A 32 9.60 1.00 2.70
CA HIS A 32 8.29 1.58 2.98
C HIS A 32 7.38 1.37 1.78
N TRP A 33 6.22 0.76 2.00
CA TRP A 33 5.26 0.39 0.95
C TRP A 33 4.08 1.36 0.93
N VAL A 34 3.77 1.92 -0.23
CA VAL A 34 2.55 2.72 -0.42
C VAL A 34 1.67 2.00 -1.43
N PHE A 35 0.51 1.51 -0.99
CA PHE A 35 -0.44 0.82 -1.85
C PHE A 35 -1.55 1.76 -2.27
N MET A 36 -1.74 1.91 -3.58
CA MET A 36 -2.93 2.53 -4.15
C MET A 36 -3.96 1.43 -4.38
N VAL A 37 -5.14 1.58 -3.77
CA VAL A 37 -6.18 0.54 -3.68
C VAL A 37 -7.52 1.09 -4.16
N SER A 38 -8.31 0.27 -4.83
CA SER A 38 -9.70 0.63 -5.13
C SER A 38 -10.56 0.53 -3.88
N ASP A 39 -11.68 1.25 -3.87
CA ASP A 39 -12.60 1.24 -2.71
C ASP A 39 -13.12 -0.18 -2.41
N SER A 40 -13.28 -1.00 -3.44
CA SER A 40 -13.68 -2.40 -3.30
C SER A 40 -12.64 -3.29 -2.61
N LEU A 41 -11.35 -2.97 -2.80
CA LEU A 41 -10.23 -3.71 -2.22
C LEU A 41 -9.83 -3.16 -0.84
N TYR A 42 -10.19 -1.92 -0.54
CA TYR A 42 -9.77 -1.20 0.66
C TYR A 42 -9.96 -1.97 1.97
N PRO A 43 -11.12 -2.61 2.25
CA PRO A 43 -11.30 -3.36 3.50
C PRO A 43 -10.31 -4.52 3.66
N LEU A 44 -10.04 -5.23 2.57
CA LEU A 44 -9.12 -6.37 2.57
C LEU A 44 -7.66 -5.91 2.66
N ALA A 45 -7.31 -4.82 1.98
CA ALA A 45 -6.01 -4.19 2.10
C ALA A 45 -5.75 -3.70 3.54
N VAL A 46 -6.77 -3.14 4.21
CA VAL A 46 -6.67 -2.77 5.64
C VAL A 46 -6.34 -3.98 6.50
N GLU A 47 -7.01 -5.12 6.28
CA GLU A 47 -6.80 -6.34 7.05
C GLU A 47 -5.39 -6.92 6.85
N LEU A 48 -4.90 -6.97 5.61
CA LEU A 48 -3.69 -7.72 5.26
C LEU A 48 -2.45 -6.87 5.07
N LEU A 49 -2.59 -5.60 4.68
CA LEU A 49 -1.49 -4.75 4.23
C LEU A 49 -1.16 -3.61 5.18
N ILE A 50 -1.98 -3.26 6.18
CA ILE A 50 -1.63 -2.22 7.17
C ILE A 50 -0.60 -2.74 8.18
N ARG A 51 0.59 -2.13 8.17
CA ARG A 51 1.71 -2.38 9.08
C ARG A 51 2.50 -1.08 9.26
N PRO A 52 3.44 -0.99 10.23
CA PRO A 52 4.27 0.21 10.40
C PRO A 52 5.06 0.59 9.14
N GLU A 53 5.42 -0.40 8.32
CA GLU A 53 6.20 -0.21 7.11
C GLU A 53 5.33 0.08 5.86
N SER A 54 4.02 0.28 6.02
CA SER A 54 3.12 0.50 4.89
C SER A 54 2.09 1.60 5.09
N SER A 55 1.56 2.12 3.98
CA SER A 55 0.45 3.06 3.92
C SER A 55 -0.50 2.69 2.79
N LEU A 56 -1.80 2.94 2.99
CA LEU A 56 -2.84 2.74 1.99
C LEU A 56 -3.39 4.08 1.52
N ILE A 57 -3.67 4.18 0.22
CA ILE A 57 -4.28 5.33 -0.42
C ILE A 57 -5.40 4.83 -1.31
N SER A 58 -6.63 5.32 -1.12
CA SER A 58 -7.73 5.02 -2.05
C SER A 58 -7.46 5.67 -3.40
N GLU A 59 -7.84 5.01 -4.49
CA GLU A 59 -7.82 5.56 -5.84
C GLU A 59 -8.64 6.85 -5.99
N SER A 60 -9.61 7.07 -5.08
CA SER A 60 -10.43 8.27 -5.03
C SER A 60 -9.72 9.48 -4.38
N GLU A 61 -8.61 9.24 -3.67
CA GLU A 61 -7.85 10.30 -3.02
C GLU A 61 -7.08 11.15 -4.06
N PRO A 62 -6.99 12.47 -3.84
CA PRO A 62 -6.27 13.35 -4.75
C PRO A 62 -4.75 13.11 -4.68
N VAL A 63 -4.04 13.43 -5.76
CA VAL A 63 -2.58 13.19 -5.88
C VAL A 63 -1.75 13.84 -4.77
N ASN A 64 -2.21 14.96 -4.19
CA ASN A 64 -1.53 15.57 -3.05
C ASN A 64 -1.44 14.63 -1.84
N ARG A 65 -2.44 13.75 -1.64
CA ARG A 65 -2.41 12.76 -0.57
C ARG A 65 -1.24 11.78 -0.72
N LEU A 66 -0.97 11.35 -1.94
CA LEU A 66 0.20 10.52 -2.25
C LEU A 66 1.50 11.24 -1.92
N ILE A 67 1.62 12.51 -2.29
CA ILE A 67 2.79 13.34 -1.98
C ILE A 67 2.99 13.44 -0.46
N GLU A 68 1.93 13.66 0.31
CA GLU A 68 1.98 13.74 1.77
C GLU A 68 2.53 12.44 2.40
N VAL A 69 1.99 11.29 1.98
CA VAL A 69 2.41 9.97 2.49
C VAL A 69 3.89 9.69 2.15
N ILE A 70 4.30 9.97 0.91
CA ILE A 70 5.69 9.81 0.48
C ILE A 70 6.62 10.71 1.32
N CYS A 71 6.25 11.97 1.52
CA CYS A 71 7.03 12.91 2.30
C CYS A 71 7.10 12.51 3.79
N ALA A 72 6.02 11.99 4.36
CA ALA A 72 6.01 11.53 5.75
C ALA A 72 6.99 10.38 5.99
N GLY A 73 7.05 9.40 5.09
CA GLY A 73 8.01 8.29 5.16
C GLY A 73 9.48 8.72 5.00
N SER A 74 9.75 9.85 4.33
CA SER A 74 11.11 10.38 4.16
C SER A 74 11.67 11.14 5.37
N ARG A 75 10.81 11.59 6.29
CA ARG A 75 11.18 12.42 7.45
C ARG A 75 11.49 11.62 8.72
N GLY A 76 11.33 10.29 8.68
CA GLY A 76 11.59 9.38 9.80
C GLY A 76 13.00 8.77 9.83
N GLY A 77 13.99 9.38 9.16
CA GLY A 77 15.38 8.92 9.09
C GLY A 77 16.29 9.60 10.10
#